data_AF-C2EW51-F1
#
_entry.id   AF-C2EW51-F1
#
_cell.length_a   1.000
_cell.length_b   1.000
_cell.length_c   1.000
_cell.angle_alpha   90.00
_cell.angle_beta   90.00
_cell.angle_gamma   90.00
#
_symmetry.space_group_name_H-M   'P 1'
#
loop_
_entity.id
_entity.type
_entity.pdbx_description
1 polymer ?
#
loop_
_entity_poly.entity_id
_entity_poly.type
_entity_poly.pdbx_seq_one_letter_code
_entity_poly.pdbx_strand_id
1 'polypeptide(L)' 'MKNFAKGVLIGTFGTLAAIASGVFTFHKTVVKPIEDQEEKFDENRKAATRKSRSAHQA' A
#
# COMPACT_ATOMS: atom_id res chain seq x y z
N MET A 1 5.70 42.07 6.11
CA MET A 1 4.82 40.89 6.27
C MET A 1 4.89 39.86 5.13
N LYS A 2 5.25 40.23 3.88
CA LYS A 2 5.24 39.29 2.73
C LYS A 2 6.19 38.08 2.87
N ASN A 3 7.33 38.25 3.54
CA ASN A 3 8.32 37.18 3.75
C ASN A 3 7.87 36.17 4.82
N PHE A 4 7.14 36.65 5.84
CA PHE A 4 6.56 35.79 6.87
C PHE A 4 5.46 34.88 6.28
N ALA A 5 4.54 35.46 5.50
CA ALA A 5 3.50 34.68 4.83
C ALA A 5 4.07 33.61 3.89
N LYS A 6 5.16 33.92 3.16
CA LYS A 6 5.88 32.92 2.35
C LYS A 6 6.49 31.80 3.20
N GLY A 7 7.12 32.14 4.33
CA GLY A 7 7.70 31.17 5.25
C GLY A 7 6.65 30.21 5.82
N VAL A 8 5.49 30.74 6.21
CA VAL A 8 4.36 29.92 6.68
C VAL A 8 3.86 28.99 5.59
N LEU A 9 3.63 29.49 4.37
CA LEU A 9 3.17 28.67 3.24
C LEU A 9 4.14 27.52 2.93
N ILE A 10 5.45 27.80 2.87
CA ILE A 10 6.47 26.79 2.61
C ILE A 10 6.53 25.78 3.77
N GLY A 11 6.45 26.25 5.02
CA GLY A 11 6.45 25.39 6.20
C GLY A 11 5.27 24.43 6.21
N THR A 12 4.05 24.94 5.99
CA THR A 12 2.84 24.11 5.92
C THR A 12 2.91 23.10 4.78
N PHE A 13 3.39 23.52 3.59
CA PHE A 13 3.61 22.59 2.48
C PHE A 13 4.62 21.50 2.83
N GLY A 14 5.73 21.87 3.48
CA GLY A 14 6.76 20.92 3.90
C GLY A 14 6.21 19.89 4.90
N THR A 15 5.43 20.32 5.88
CA THR A 15 4.80 19.40 6.85
C THR A 15 3.81 18.46 6.18
N LEU A 16 2.95 18.97 5.29
CA LEU A 16 2.01 18.13 4.54
C LEU A 16 2.73 17.12 3.64
N ALA A 17 3.79 17.56 2.95
CA ALA A 17 4.61 16.69 2.12
C ALA A 17 5.30 15.60 2.96
N ALA A 18 5.80 15.94 4.15
CA ALA A 18 6.42 14.97 5.05
C ALA A 18 5.41 13.92 5.53
N ILE A 19 4.20 14.34 5.93
CA ILE A 19 3.13 13.41 6.36
C ILE A 19 2.74 12.49 5.22
N ALA A 20 2.46 13.04 4.03
CA ALA A 20 2.10 12.25 2.85
C ALA A 20 3.19 11.23 2.49
N SER A 21 4.45 11.66 2.53
CA SER A 21 5.60 10.79 2.25
C SER A 21 5.75 9.69 3.30
N GLY A 22 5.51 10.01 4.58
CA GLY A 22 5.55 9.05 5.68
C GLY A 22 4.50 7.96 5.52
N VAL A 23 3.25 8.36 5.28
CA VAL A 23 2.13 7.41 5.06
C VAL A 23 2.37 6.54 3.84
N PHE A 24 2.79 7.14 2.71
CA PHE A 24 3.06 6.39 1.48
C PHE A 24 4.19 5.37 1.68
N THR A 25 5.28 5.78 2.31
CA THR A 25 6.42 4.89 2.59
C THR A 25 5.99 3.75 3.51
N PHE A 26 5.28 4.05 4.61
CA PHE A 26 4.82 3.04 5.55
C PHE A 26 3.88 2.02 4.90
N HIS A 27 2.92 2.48 4.09
CA HIS A 27 2.05 1.57 3.35
C HIS A 27 2.87 0.66 2.43
N LYS A 28 3.86 1.19 1.72
CA LYS A 28 4.68 0.38 0.79
C LYS A 28 5.62 -0.60 1.49
N THR A 29 6.18 -0.25 2.65
CA THR A 29 7.18 -1.09 3.33
C THR A 29 6.59 -2.06 4.34
N VAL A 30 5.43 -1.74 4.92
CA VAL A 30 4.83 -2.54 6.00
C VAL A 30 3.51 -3.16 5.56
N VAL A 31 2.58 -2.36 5.03
CA VAL A 31 1.22 -2.83 4.74
C VAL A 31 1.18 -3.70 3.48
N LYS A 32 1.72 -3.19 2.37
CA LYS A 32 1.69 -3.86 1.07
C LYS A 32 2.32 -5.27 1.10
N PRO A 33 3.47 -5.52 1.76
CA PRO A 33 4.02 -6.87 1.85
C PRO A 33 3.11 -7.87 2.59
N ILE A 34 2.27 -7.40 3.51
CA ILE A 34 1.30 -8.24 4.22
C ILE A 34 0.14 -8.58 3.28
N GLU A 35 -0.43 -7.56 2.62
CA GLU A 35 -1.51 -7.71 1.63
C GLU A 35 -1.09 -8.64 0.48
N ASP A 36 0.11 -8.42 -0.09
CA ASP A 36 0.65 -9.23 -1.18
C ASP A 36 0.84 -10.70 -0.76
N GLN A 37 1.09 -10.98 0.52
CA GLN A 37 1.19 -12.35 1.02
C GLN A 37 -0.19 -12.99 1.21
N GLU A 38 -1.14 -12.26 1.78
CA GLU A 38 -2.53 -12.72 1.89
C GLU A 38 -3.11 -13.04 0.50
N GLU A 39 -2.89 -12.16 -0.48
CA GLU A 39 -3.34 -12.36 -1.85
C GLU A 39 -2.72 -13.64 -2.47
N LYS A 40 -1.42 -13.88 -2.27
CA LYS A 40 -0.76 -15.11 -2.73
C LYS A 40 -1.39 -16.38 -2.14
N PHE A 41 -1.74 -16.37 -0.85
CA PHE A 41 -2.40 -17.52 -0.23
C PHE A 41 -3.78 -17.77 -0.82
N ASP A 42 -4.55 -16.70 -1.03
CA ASP A 42 -5.88 -16.77 -1.62
C ASP A 42 -5.85 -17.24 -3.08
N GLU A 43 -4.92 -16.74 -3.88
CA GLU A 43 -4.70 -17.20 -5.25
C GLU A 43 -4.32 -18.68 -5.30
N ASN A 44 -3.40 -19.12 -4.43
CA ASN A 44 -3.00 -20.51 -4.35
C ASN A 44 -4.19 -21.40 -3.94
N ARG A 45 -4.97 -20.98 -2.93
CA ARG A 45 -6.19 -21.69 -2.52
C ARG A 45 -7.20 -21.81 -3.65
N LYS A 46 -7.43 -20.73 -4.40
CA LYS A 46 -8.32 -20.74 -5.58
C LYS A 46 -7.78 -21.68 -6.66
N ALA A 47 -6.48 -21.64 -6.95
CA ALA A 47 -5.84 -22.51 -7.93
C ALA A 47 -5.91 -24.00 -7.52
N ALA A 48 -5.62 -24.31 -6.26
CA ALA A 48 -5.71 -25.66 -5.71
C ALA A 48 -7.14 -26.22 -5.81
N THR A 49 -8.14 -25.39 -5.47
CA THR A 49 -9.56 -25.77 -5.60
C THR A 49 -9.92 -26.06 -7.06
N ARG A 50 -9.48 -25.21 -7.99
CA ARG A 50 -9.71 -25.43 -9.44
C ARG A 50 -9.07 -26.74 -9.91
N LYS A 51 -7.81 -27.01 -9.50
CA LYS A 51 -7.07 -28.23 -9.86
C LYS A 51 -7.71 -29.49 -9.27
N SER A 52 -8.14 -29.44 -8.01
CA SER A 52 -8.85 -30.54 -7.36
C SER A 52 -10.15 -30.86 -8.11
N ARG A 53 -10.95 -29.84 -8.46
CA ARG A 53 -12.18 -30.03 -9.22
C ARG A 53 -11.94 -30.66 -10.60
N SER A 54 -10.92 -30.21 -11.33
CA SER A 54 -10.60 -30.82 -12.64
C SER A 54 -10.15 -32.27 -12.53
N ALA A 55 -9.46 -32.65 -11.44
CA ALA A 55 -8.99 -34.03 -11.25
C ALA A 55 -10.14 -35.01 -10.93
N HIS A 56 -11.23 -34.54 -10.32
CA HIS A 56 -12.43 -35.35 -10.05
C HIS A 56 -13.45 -35.37 -11.20
N GLN A 57 -13.23 -34.58 -12.25
CA GLN A 57 -14.08 -34.49 -13.44
C GLN A 57 -13.45 -35.15 -14.67
N ALA A 58 -12.26 -35.77 -14.52
CA ALA A 58 -11.51 -36.45 -15.57
C ALA A 58 -11.69 -37.98 -15.51
#